data_AF-A0A321LRF4-F1
#
_entry.id   AF-A0A321LRF4-F1
#
_cell.length_a   1.000
_cell.length_b   1.000
_cell.length_c   1.000
_cell.angle_alpha   90.00
_cell.angle_beta   90.00
_cell.angle_gamma   90.00
#
_symmetry.space_group_name_H-M   'P 1'
#
loop_
_entity.id
_entity.type
_entity.pdbx_description
1 polymer ?
#
loop_
_entity_poly.entity_id
_entity_poly.type
_entity_poly.pdbx_seq_one_letter_code
_entity_poly.pdbx_strand_id
1 'polypeptide(L)'
;MRSWKVVLILLALAAVSVVFLSGIIGKPFEPAQPIAFDHWQHTSKQGEDTPKLECTDCHENADKSRFATIPNVSKCMICHETMKTESPEIQKLAAYSSRSEQPPWKRVYWIEKEADVFFTHKPHIRAGVDCTTCHGQVNQMHRVKRDVDHSMGWCIQCHRENRVSVDCSICHR
;
A
#
# COMPACT_ATOMS: atom_id res chain seq x y z
N MET A 1 15.06 40.11 -37.31
CA MET A 1 15.94 38.98 -36.92
C MET A 1 16.07 38.73 -35.41
N ARG A 2 15.70 39.68 -34.53
CA ARG A 2 15.89 39.58 -33.07
C ARG A 2 14.73 38.85 -32.34
N SER A 3 13.53 38.85 -32.92
CA SER A 3 12.29 38.30 -32.36
C SER A 3 12.24 36.77 -32.34
N TRP A 4 12.72 36.10 -33.39
CA TRP A 4 12.71 34.63 -33.47
C TRP A 4 13.59 33.97 -32.40
N LYS A 5 14.75 34.57 -32.09
CA LYS A 5 15.64 34.07 -31.02
C LYS A 5 14.98 34.14 -29.64
N VAL A 6 14.19 35.19 -29.38
CA VAL A 6 13.44 35.33 -28.13
C VAL A 6 12.34 34.28 -28.04
N VAL A 7 11.61 34.02 -29.12
CA VAL A 7 10.58 32.96 -29.19
C VAL A 7 11.19 31.58 -28.93
N LEU A 8 12.33 31.25 -29.55
CA LEU A 8 13.01 29.97 -29.32
C LEU A 8 13.50 29.80 -27.88
N ILE A 9 14.01 30.87 -27.26
CA ILE A 9 14.45 30.84 -25.85
C ILE A 9 13.26 30.62 -24.92
N LEU A 10 12.13 31.29 -25.15
CA LEU A 10 10.93 31.12 -24.35
C LEU A 10 10.35 29.70 -24.49
N LEU A 11 10.36 29.13 -25.70
CA LEU A 11 9.93 27.75 -25.93
C LEU A 11 10.84 26.73 -25.24
N ALA A 12 12.16 26.95 -25.27
CA ALA A 12 13.12 26.09 -24.57
C ALA A 12 12.94 26.15 -23.04
N LEU A 13 12.74 27.36 -22.49
CA LEU A 13 12.46 27.53 -21.06
C LEU A 13 11.14 26.88 -20.64
N ALA A 14 10.08 27.02 -21.44
CA ALA A 14 8.81 26.36 -21.19
C ALA A 14 8.95 24.83 -21.22
N ALA A 15 9.68 24.28 -22.20
CA ALA A 15 9.93 22.84 -22.30
C ALA A 15 10.72 22.30 -21.09
N VAL A 16 11.79 22.99 -20.67
CA VAL A 16 12.57 22.63 -19.47
C VAL A 16 11.70 22.68 -18.21
N SER A 17 10.85 23.71 -18.10
CA SER A 17 9.93 23.86 -16.95
C SER A 17 8.91 22.72 -16.89
N VAL A 18 8.33 22.32 -18.04
CA VAL A 18 7.39 21.19 -18.14
C VAL A 18 8.08 19.87 -17.79
N VAL A 19 9.30 19.63 -18.25
CA VAL A 19 10.07 18.42 -17.90
C VAL A 19 10.42 18.39 -16.41
N PHE A 20 10.86 19.51 -15.83
CA PHE A 20 11.13 19.62 -14.40
C PHE A 20 9.87 19.40 -13.56
N LEU A 21 8.74 20.03 -13.92
CA LEU A 21 7.46 19.83 -13.26
C LEU A 21 6.97 18.37 -13.40
N SER A 22 7.16 17.74 -14.56
CA SER A 22 6.79 16.33 -14.77
C SER A 22 7.64 15.36 -13.95
N GLY A 23 8.91 15.70 -13.67
CA GLY A 23 9.77 14.93 -12.75
C GLY A 23 9.41 15.11 -11.27
N ILE A 24 8.73 16.19 -10.92
CA ILE A 24 8.22 16.49 -9.56
C ILE A 24 6.81 15.91 -9.36
N ILE A 25 6.04 15.72 -10.43
CA ILE A 25 4.74 15.06 -10.41
C ILE A 25 4.94 13.55 -10.19
N GLY A 26 5.02 13.20 -8.90
CA GLY A 26 4.39 12.01 -8.34
C GLY A 26 4.98 10.67 -8.73
N LYS A 27 6.21 10.37 -8.28
CA LYS A 27 6.51 8.95 -8.03
C LYS A 27 5.60 8.47 -6.89
N PRO A 28 4.84 7.37 -7.05
CA PRO A 28 4.01 6.84 -5.98
C PRO A 28 4.89 6.54 -4.77
N PHE A 29 4.40 6.88 -3.57
CA PHE A 29 5.16 6.68 -2.33
C PHE A 29 5.40 5.19 -2.10
N GLU A 30 6.67 4.77 -2.25
CA GLU A 30 7.12 3.38 -2.19
C GLU A 30 8.32 3.28 -1.22
N PRO A 31 8.07 3.27 0.10
CA PRO A 31 9.13 3.32 1.09
C PRO A 31 9.94 2.00 1.11
N ALA A 32 11.26 2.12 1.17
CA ALA A 32 12.11 0.99 1.50
C ALA A 32 11.78 0.46 2.90
N GLN A 33 11.53 -0.84 2.99
CA GLN A 33 11.14 -1.54 4.22
C GLN A 33 12.34 -2.17 4.94
N PRO A 34 12.24 -2.46 6.24
CA PRO A 34 13.30 -3.15 6.99
C PRO A 34 13.61 -4.55 6.45
N ILE A 35 12.58 -5.23 5.94
CA ILE A 35 12.65 -6.51 5.22
C ILE A 35 11.95 -6.30 3.88
N ALA A 36 12.58 -6.73 2.79
CA ALA A 36 12.02 -6.61 1.44
C ALA A 36 10.94 -7.67 1.18
N PHE A 37 9.80 -7.53 1.87
CA PHE A 37 8.65 -8.42 1.71
C PHE A 37 7.98 -8.22 0.35
N ASP A 38 7.75 -9.33 -0.35
CA ASP A 38 7.19 -9.39 -1.70
C ASP A 38 5.78 -10.00 -1.67
N HIS A 39 4.73 -9.18 -1.86
CA HIS A 39 3.35 -9.66 -1.82
C HIS A 39 3.03 -10.56 -3.01
N TRP A 40 3.61 -10.29 -4.18
CA TRP A 40 3.41 -11.12 -5.36
C TRP A 40 3.89 -12.55 -5.12
N GLN A 41 5.06 -12.74 -4.49
CA GLN A 41 5.54 -14.09 -4.18
C GLN A 41 4.60 -14.86 -3.25
N HIS A 42 3.96 -14.19 -2.31
CA HIS A 42 3.09 -14.86 -1.33
C HIS A 42 1.66 -15.10 -1.85
N THR A 43 1.18 -14.23 -2.75
CA THR A 43 -0.20 -14.26 -3.26
C THR A 43 -0.31 -14.79 -4.69
N SER A 44 0.80 -15.09 -5.34
CA SER A 44 0.82 -15.82 -6.62
C SER A 44 0.86 -17.32 -6.38
N LYS A 45 0.22 -18.07 -7.27
CA LYS A 45 0.30 -19.53 -7.28
C LYS A 45 1.69 -19.95 -7.78
N GLN A 46 2.55 -20.45 -6.89
CA GLN A 46 3.89 -20.92 -7.23
C GLN A 46 3.89 -22.42 -7.54
N GLY A 47 3.40 -22.81 -8.72
CA GLY A 47 3.30 -24.22 -9.14
C GLY A 47 1.95 -24.87 -8.79
N GLU A 48 1.73 -26.09 -9.28
CA GLU A 48 0.42 -26.76 -9.16
C GLU A 48 0.03 -27.06 -7.71
N ASP A 49 1.02 -27.45 -6.89
CA ASP A 49 0.86 -27.92 -5.51
C ASP A 49 1.05 -26.85 -4.43
N THR A 50 1.38 -25.61 -4.79
CA THR A 50 1.53 -24.53 -3.80
C THR A 50 0.21 -23.76 -3.70
N PRO A 51 -0.55 -23.89 -2.58
CA PRO A 51 -1.75 -23.10 -2.39
C PRO A 51 -1.39 -21.62 -2.36
N LYS A 52 -2.19 -20.82 -3.08
CA LYS A 52 -2.12 -19.37 -3.00
C LYS A 52 -2.54 -18.93 -1.60
N LEU A 53 -1.76 -18.06 -0.96
CA LEU A 53 -2.20 -17.41 0.27
C LEU A 53 -3.21 -16.32 -0.05
N GLU A 54 -4.27 -16.28 0.74
CA GLU A 54 -5.30 -15.25 0.69
C GLU A 54 -4.93 -14.07 1.59
N CYS A 55 -5.49 -12.90 1.30
CA CYS A 55 -5.13 -11.66 1.99
C CYS A 55 -5.30 -11.76 3.52
N THR A 56 -6.34 -12.48 3.96
CA THR A 56 -6.70 -12.67 5.37
C THR A 56 -5.86 -13.72 6.09
N ASP A 57 -5.04 -14.52 5.39
CA ASP A 57 -4.17 -15.52 6.02
C ASP A 57 -3.08 -14.84 6.87
N CYS A 58 -2.66 -13.64 6.46
CA CYS A 58 -1.73 -12.79 7.19
C CYS A 58 -2.43 -11.60 7.86
N HIS A 59 -3.42 -10.99 7.20
CA HIS A 59 -4.16 -9.84 7.73
C HIS A 59 -5.44 -10.25 8.46
N GLU A 60 -5.29 -11.13 9.45
CA GLU A 60 -6.37 -11.88 10.12
C GLU A 60 -7.44 -11.02 10.83
N ASN A 61 -7.15 -9.74 11.05
CA ASN A 61 -8.04 -8.81 11.76
C ASN A 61 -8.82 -7.89 10.81
N ALA A 62 -8.59 -7.98 9.50
CA ALA A 62 -9.23 -7.11 8.52
C ALA A 62 -10.77 -7.16 8.63
N ASP A 63 -11.34 -8.36 8.75
CA ASP A 63 -12.79 -8.59 8.85
C ASP A 63 -13.37 -8.34 10.26
N LYS A 64 -12.53 -8.39 11.30
CA LYS A 64 -12.98 -8.36 12.70
C LYS A 64 -12.84 -7.01 13.37
N SER A 65 -11.84 -6.23 12.96
CA SER A 65 -11.36 -5.05 13.68
C SER A 65 -11.45 -3.77 12.85
N ARG A 66 -11.17 -2.65 13.52
CA ARG A 66 -10.92 -1.37 12.87
C ARG A 66 -9.69 -1.43 11.97
N PHE A 67 -8.68 -2.21 12.35
CA PHE A 67 -7.39 -2.33 11.66
C PHE A 67 -7.18 -3.74 11.13
N ALA A 68 -6.70 -3.87 9.90
CA ALA A 68 -6.29 -5.17 9.34
C ALA A 68 -5.07 -5.78 10.05
N THR A 69 -4.24 -4.93 10.68
CA THR A 69 -3.03 -5.27 11.42
C THR A 69 -1.94 -5.87 10.52
N ILE A 70 -0.68 -5.50 10.76
CA ILE A 70 0.48 -6.15 10.10
C ILE A 70 0.77 -7.44 10.90
N PRO A 71 0.96 -8.60 10.24
CA PRO A 71 1.19 -9.86 10.94
C PRO A 71 2.40 -9.78 11.87
N ASN A 72 2.34 -10.53 12.97
CA ASN A 72 3.47 -10.70 13.86
C ASN A 72 4.60 -11.45 13.12
N VAL A 73 5.87 -11.06 13.36
CA VAL A 73 7.05 -11.75 12.84
C VAL A 73 7.03 -13.27 13.01
N SER A 74 6.43 -13.79 14.09
CA SER A 74 6.30 -15.23 14.33
C SER A 74 5.42 -15.93 13.29
N LYS A 75 4.40 -15.26 12.75
CA LYS A 75 3.54 -15.77 11.67
C LYS A 75 4.37 -16.08 10.42
N CYS A 76 5.35 -15.23 10.10
CA CYS A 76 6.24 -15.43 8.96
C CYS A 76 7.15 -16.65 9.16
N MET A 77 7.58 -16.90 10.41
CA MET A 77 8.47 -18.03 10.72
C MET A 77 7.79 -19.39 10.65
N ILE A 78 6.45 -19.48 10.71
CA ILE A 78 5.71 -20.75 10.56
C ILE A 78 6.16 -21.53 9.31
N CYS A 79 6.45 -20.82 8.21
CA CYS A 79 6.98 -21.43 6.99
C CYS A 79 8.49 -21.17 6.83
N HIS A 80 8.95 -19.97 7.17
CA HIS A 80 10.33 -19.54 6.93
C HIS A 80 11.38 -20.10 7.91
N GLU A 81 10.98 -20.94 8.86
CA GLU A 81 11.90 -21.82 9.58
C GLU A 81 12.60 -22.84 8.67
N THR A 82 11.96 -23.23 7.57
CA THR A 82 12.52 -24.22 6.62
C THR A 82 12.57 -23.73 5.18
N MET A 83 11.84 -22.65 4.84
CA MET A 83 11.77 -22.12 3.48
C MET A 83 12.70 -20.92 3.27
N LYS A 84 13.56 -21.01 2.23
CA LYS A 84 14.50 -19.94 1.81
C LYS A 84 15.38 -19.44 2.95
N THR A 85 15.84 -20.32 3.83
CA THR A 85 16.60 -19.99 5.05
C THR A 85 17.91 -19.24 4.78
N GLU A 86 18.48 -19.48 3.62
CA GLU A 86 19.69 -18.87 3.07
C GLU A 86 19.46 -17.46 2.48
N SER A 87 18.21 -17.02 2.33
CA SER A 87 17.90 -15.68 1.86
C SER A 87 18.31 -14.62 2.90
N PRO A 88 19.03 -13.55 2.51
CA PRO A 88 19.36 -12.44 3.41
C PRO A 88 18.13 -11.81 4.08
N GLU A 89 16.99 -11.75 3.38
CA GLU A 89 15.75 -11.20 3.93
C GLU A 89 15.12 -12.11 4.99
N ILE A 90 15.24 -13.43 4.81
CA ILE A 90 14.77 -14.40 5.81
C ILE A 90 15.71 -14.46 7.02
N GLN A 91 17.01 -14.23 6.83
CA GLN A 91 17.94 -14.08 7.96
C GLN A 91 17.62 -12.84 8.80
N LYS A 92 17.28 -11.71 8.17
CA LYS A 92 16.78 -10.52 8.89
C LYS A 92 15.50 -10.85 9.66
N LEU A 93 14.55 -11.53 9.02
CA LEU A 93 13.29 -11.95 9.63
C LEU A 93 13.53 -12.85 10.86
N ALA A 94 14.36 -13.87 10.72
CA ALA A 94 14.73 -14.78 11.79
C ALA A 94 15.40 -14.04 12.96
N ALA A 95 16.23 -13.03 12.67
CA ALA A 95 16.84 -12.20 13.70
C ALA A 95 15.82 -11.34 14.47
N TYR A 96 14.80 -10.78 13.80
CA TYR A 96 13.70 -10.10 14.50
C TYR A 96 12.88 -11.08 15.35
N SER A 97 12.56 -12.25 14.80
CA SER A 97 11.80 -13.28 15.51
C SER A 97 12.53 -13.80 16.75
N SER A 98 13.83 -14.06 16.68
CA SER A 98 14.63 -14.57 17.80
C SER A 98 14.71 -13.59 18.97
N ARG A 99 14.59 -12.28 18.70
CA ARG A 99 14.51 -11.24 19.73
C ARG A 99 13.08 -10.91 20.16
N SER A 100 12.07 -11.59 19.60
CA SER A 100 10.65 -11.28 19.81
C SER A 100 10.29 -9.82 19.45
N GLU A 101 11.01 -9.25 18.48
CA GLU A 101 10.84 -7.86 18.04
C GLU A 101 10.07 -7.82 16.71
N GLN A 102 9.20 -6.81 16.55
CA GLN A 102 8.57 -6.56 15.26
C GLN A 102 9.48 -5.73 14.37
N PRO A 103 9.61 -6.06 13.07
CA PRO A 103 10.26 -5.16 12.13
C PRO A 103 9.58 -3.79 12.15
N PRO A 104 10.33 -2.68 12.16
CA PRO A 104 9.75 -1.33 12.19
C PRO A 104 9.21 -0.93 10.82
N TRP A 105 8.10 -1.55 10.41
CA TRP A 105 7.47 -1.37 9.11
C TRP A 105 7.08 0.09 8.86
N LYS A 106 7.41 0.58 7.67
CA LYS A 106 6.96 1.89 7.20
C LYS A 106 5.60 1.75 6.56
N ARG A 107 4.59 2.40 7.12
CA ARG A 107 3.22 2.36 6.57
C ARG A 107 3.19 3.09 5.23
N VAL A 108 2.50 2.49 4.26
CA VAL A 108 2.24 3.09 2.92
C VAL A 108 0.90 3.82 2.91
N TYR A 109 -0.06 3.29 3.66
CA TYR A 109 -1.37 3.87 3.87
C TYR A 109 -1.54 4.26 5.34
N TRP A 110 -1.93 5.50 5.56
CA TRP A 110 -2.30 6.04 6.85
C TRP A 110 -3.29 7.18 6.64
N ILE A 111 -4.15 7.37 7.64
CA ILE A 111 -4.99 8.56 7.78
C ILE A 111 -4.31 9.40 8.86
N GLU A 112 -3.94 10.62 8.52
CA GLU A 112 -3.30 11.54 9.47
C GLU A 112 -4.25 11.84 10.63
N LYS A 113 -3.69 11.98 11.82
CA LYS A 113 -4.48 12.22 13.03
C LYS A 113 -5.20 13.57 12.94
N GLU A 114 -4.58 14.53 12.28
CA GLU A 114 -5.07 15.90 12.07
C GLU A 114 -6.26 15.96 11.10
N ALA A 115 -6.51 14.91 10.33
CA ALA A 115 -7.64 14.86 9.40
C ALA A 115 -8.99 14.66 10.11
N ASP A 116 -8.98 14.31 11.40
CA ASP A 116 -10.20 14.02 12.19
C ASP A 116 -11.11 12.98 11.51
N VAL A 117 -10.50 12.01 10.82
CA VAL A 117 -11.20 10.93 10.11
C VAL A 117 -10.87 9.61 10.78
N PHE A 118 -11.89 8.77 11.00
CA PHE A 118 -11.72 7.39 11.40
C PHE A 118 -12.15 6.45 10.27
N PHE A 119 -11.37 5.40 10.06
CA PHE A 119 -11.68 4.32 9.13
C PHE A 119 -11.75 2.99 9.88
N THR A 120 -12.67 2.11 9.47
CA THR A 120 -12.81 0.75 9.99
C THR A 120 -12.92 -0.24 8.82
N HIS A 121 -12.12 -1.32 8.82
CA HIS A 121 -12.13 -2.29 7.72
C HIS A 121 -13.41 -3.15 7.69
N LYS A 122 -13.86 -3.59 8.87
CA LYS A 122 -15.02 -4.47 9.07
C LYS A 122 -16.28 -4.16 8.24
N PRO A 123 -16.86 -2.95 8.23
CA PRO A 123 -18.06 -2.68 7.44
C PRO A 123 -17.80 -2.79 5.92
N HIS A 124 -16.63 -2.39 5.44
CA HIS A 124 -16.27 -2.44 4.03
C HIS A 124 -16.09 -3.90 3.55
N ILE A 125 -15.40 -4.72 4.34
CA ILE A 125 -15.23 -6.14 4.02
C ILE A 125 -16.57 -6.88 4.10
N ARG A 126 -17.42 -6.57 5.08
CA ARG A 126 -18.78 -7.14 5.15
C ARG A 126 -19.67 -6.76 3.97
N ALA A 127 -19.44 -5.60 3.36
CA ALA A 127 -20.12 -5.18 2.15
C ALA A 127 -19.54 -5.86 0.88
N GLY A 128 -18.51 -6.71 1.02
CA GLY A 128 -17.90 -7.42 -0.10
C GLY A 128 -16.94 -6.57 -0.94
N VAL A 129 -16.46 -5.44 -0.41
CA VAL A 129 -15.47 -4.61 -1.10
C VAL A 129 -14.14 -5.36 -1.15
N ASP A 130 -13.61 -5.53 -2.35
CA ASP A 130 -12.34 -6.22 -2.58
C ASP A 130 -11.15 -5.40 -2.03
N CYS A 131 -10.13 -6.09 -1.50
CA CYS A 131 -8.94 -5.45 -0.94
C CYS A 131 -8.23 -4.55 -1.97
N THR A 132 -8.23 -4.97 -3.24
CA THR A 132 -7.57 -4.27 -4.34
C THR A 132 -8.28 -2.99 -4.78
N THR A 133 -9.55 -2.81 -4.41
CA THR A 133 -10.27 -1.55 -4.65
C THR A 133 -9.62 -0.38 -3.90
N CYS A 134 -9.14 -0.62 -2.68
CA CYS A 134 -8.49 0.39 -1.83
C CYS A 134 -6.96 0.31 -1.88
N HIS A 135 -6.39 -0.89 -1.97
CA HIS A 135 -4.93 -1.08 -1.89
C HIS A 135 -4.22 -1.23 -3.25
N GLY A 136 -4.96 -1.09 -4.35
CA GLY A 136 -4.47 -1.37 -5.69
C GLY A 136 -4.19 -2.87 -5.89
N GLN A 137 -3.51 -3.22 -6.98
CA GLN A 137 -3.14 -4.61 -7.29
C GLN A 137 -1.96 -5.09 -6.40
N VAL A 138 -2.15 -5.09 -5.08
CA VAL A 138 -1.12 -5.43 -4.08
C VAL A 138 -0.62 -6.86 -4.23
N ASN A 139 -1.47 -7.76 -4.70
CA ASN A 139 -1.13 -9.12 -5.09
C ASN A 139 -0.12 -9.22 -6.25
N GLN A 140 0.14 -8.11 -6.94
CA GLN A 140 1.14 -8.00 -8.01
C GLN A 140 2.32 -7.10 -7.61
N MET A 141 2.38 -6.66 -6.35
CA MET A 141 3.41 -5.76 -5.86
C MET A 141 4.58 -6.51 -5.22
N HIS A 142 5.76 -6.41 -5.83
CA HIS A 142 7.02 -6.83 -5.20
C HIS A 142 7.44 -5.94 -4.02
N ARG A 143 7.00 -4.67 -4.04
CA ARG A 143 7.08 -3.74 -2.93
C ARG A 143 5.81 -2.89 -2.93
N VAL A 144 5.21 -2.74 -1.76
CA VAL A 144 3.95 -1.98 -1.64
C VAL A 144 4.21 -0.50 -1.91
N LYS A 145 3.36 0.08 -2.76
CA LYS A 145 3.33 1.50 -3.09
C LYS A 145 1.92 2.04 -2.91
N ARG A 146 1.79 3.36 -2.74
CA ARG A 146 0.50 4.03 -2.69
C ARG A 146 -0.06 4.17 -4.11
N ASP A 147 -0.96 3.27 -4.48
CA ASP A 147 -1.53 3.18 -5.83
C ASP A 147 -2.89 3.91 -5.93
N VAL A 148 -3.72 3.78 -4.90
CA VAL A 148 -4.97 4.54 -4.73
C VAL A 148 -4.73 5.74 -3.82
N ASP A 149 -5.25 6.91 -4.19
CA ASP A 149 -5.27 8.07 -3.32
C ASP A 149 -6.55 8.11 -2.48
N HIS A 150 -6.44 7.73 -1.20
CA HIS A 150 -7.52 7.79 -0.21
C HIS A 150 -7.82 9.22 0.25
N SER A 151 -8.07 10.13 -0.69
CA SER A 151 -8.58 11.47 -0.40
C SER A 151 -10.04 11.41 0.05
N MET A 152 -10.51 12.44 0.76
CA MET A 152 -11.93 12.57 1.11
C MET A 152 -12.83 12.48 -0.13
N GLY A 153 -12.41 13.09 -1.24
CA GLY A 153 -13.15 13.04 -2.51
C GLY A 153 -13.30 11.61 -3.04
N TRP A 154 -12.24 10.81 -2.98
CA TRP A 154 -12.28 9.40 -3.37
C TRP A 154 -13.25 8.59 -2.49
N CYS A 155 -13.19 8.77 -1.16
CA CYS A 155 -14.08 8.10 -0.22
C CYS A 155 -15.56 8.43 -0.50
N ILE A 156 -15.88 9.72 -0.66
CA ILE A 156 -17.23 10.20 -0.96
C ILE A 156 -17.73 9.66 -2.28
N GLN A 157 -16.89 9.66 -3.31
CA GLN A 157 -17.25 9.13 -4.62
C GLN A 157 -17.60 7.64 -4.54
N CYS A 158 -16.72 6.83 -3.94
CA CYS A 158 -16.95 5.40 -3.75
C CYS A 158 -18.25 5.13 -2.97
N HIS A 159 -18.51 5.88 -1.91
CA HIS A 159 -19.77 5.77 -1.15
C HIS A 159 -21.00 6.13 -2.00
N ARG A 160 -20.94 7.19 -2.81
CA ARG A 160 -22.04 7.58 -3.71
C ARG A 160 -22.34 6.51 -4.75
N GLU A 161 -21.32 5.95 -5.38
CA GLU A 161 -21.45 4.88 -6.38
C GLU A 161 -22.10 3.62 -5.78
N ASN A 162 -21.80 3.33 -4.52
CA ASN A 162 -22.36 2.20 -3.77
C ASN A 162 -23.63 2.54 -2.99
N ARG A 163 -24.19 3.75 -3.15
CA ARG A 163 -25.39 4.24 -2.45
C ARG A 163 -25.30 4.13 -0.91
N VAL A 164 -24.10 4.33 -0.38
CA VAL A 164 -23.80 4.40 1.06
C VAL A 164 -23.84 5.87 1.49
N SER A 165 -24.24 6.11 2.74
CA SER A 165 -24.28 7.47 3.27
C SER A 165 -22.90 8.13 3.28
N VAL A 166 -22.91 9.43 3.01
CA VAL A 166 -21.75 10.34 3.01
C VAL A 166 -21.89 11.42 4.08
N ASP A 167 -22.75 11.18 5.07
CA ASP A 167 -22.90 12.06 6.22
C ASP A 167 -21.57 12.21 6.96
N CYS A 168 -21.27 13.44 7.40
CA CYS A 168 -20.00 13.78 8.03
C CYS A 168 -19.70 12.87 9.25
N SER A 169 -20.71 12.53 10.05
CA SER A 169 -20.56 11.73 11.28
C SER A 169 -20.18 10.27 11.06
N ILE A 170 -20.28 9.79 9.82
CA ILE A 170 -19.87 8.44 9.43
C ILE A 170 -18.34 8.34 9.30
N CYS A 171 -17.69 9.46 9.01
CA CYS A 171 -16.24 9.53 8.78
C CYS A 171 -15.51 10.34 9.87
N HIS A 172 -16.17 11.33 10.47
CA HIS A 172 -15.57 12.30 11.41
C HIS A 172 -16.13 12.13 12.82
N ARG A 173 -15.26 12.19 13.83
CA ARG A 173 -15.58 12.08 15.26
C ARG A 173 -14.51 12.70 16.16
#